data_AF-A0A7S2VV59-F1
#
_entry.id   AF-A0A7S2VV59-F1
#
_cell.length_a   1.000
_cell.length_b   1.000
_cell.length_c   1.000
_cell.angle_alpha   90.00
_cell.angle_beta   90.00
_cell.angle_gamma   90.00
#
_symmetry.space_group_name_H-M   'P 1'
#
loop_
_entity.id
_entity.type
_entity.pdbx_description
1 polymer ?
#
loop_
_entity_poly.entity_id
_entity_poly.type
_entity_poly.pdbx_seq_one_letter_code
_entity_poly.pdbx_strand_id
1 'polypeptide(L)'
;APSSTRMIPNQPLPVIGEHVKPGEEGKDGYARIGNEAKKEHFKTIDWFIDRDLARKKKRAFRLRNRSRLCGVASNWFWNVQGWIVLFLVGAASAFTGSVIHQIASWMSGLKFGFCRGHGFWVSRTLCCIESERTTCDAWANWSEILMDRDSGSYWLDYLIYVIS
;
A
#
# COMPACT_ATOMS: atom_id res chain seq x y z
N ALA A 1 43.88 17.65 34.46
CA ALA A 1 42.66 17.27 33.71
C ALA A 1 41.48 18.00 34.34
N PRO A 2 40.74 18.81 33.57
CA PRO A 2 39.45 18.34 33.07
C PRO A 2 39.09 18.81 31.64
N SER A 3 38.02 18.21 31.10
CA SER A 3 37.37 18.44 29.82
C SER A 3 37.24 19.90 29.39
N SER A 4 37.72 20.22 28.19
CA SER A 4 37.40 21.46 27.48
C SER A 4 36.51 21.13 26.29
N THR A 5 35.20 21.21 26.50
CA THR A 5 34.19 21.32 25.45
C THR A 5 34.47 22.60 24.65
N ARG A 6 35.20 22.51 23.52
CA ARG A 6 35.30 23.64 22.60
C ARG A 6 33.96 23.78 21.90
N MET A 7 33.26 24.85 22.25
CA MET A 7 32.13 25.37 21.49
C MET A 7 32.56 25.55 20.03
N ILE A 8 31.86 24.88 19.13
CA ILE A 8 31.92 25.20 17.71
C ILE A 8 31.30 26.60 17.57
N PRO A 9 31.99 27.57 16.93
CA PRO A 9 31.42 28.89 16.73
C PRO A 9 30.11 28.74 15.96
N ASN A 10 29.11 29.55 16.33
CA ASN A 10 27.84 29.67 15.63
C ASN A 10 28.12 30.02 14.15
N GLN A 11 28.31 29.00 13.31
CA GLN A 11 28.32 29.14 11.87
C GLN A 11 26.85 29.25 11.47
N PRO A 12 26.40 30.38 10.91
CA PRO A 12 25.03 30.47 10.44
C PRO A 12 24.84 29.38 9.37
N LEU A 13 23.82 28.55 9.59
CA LEU A 13 23.39 27.56 8.59
C LEU A 13 23.20 28.30 7.25
N PRO A 14 23.66 27.73 6.13
CA PRO A 14 23.47 28.35 4.84
C PRO A 14 21.96 28.51 4.60
N VAL A 15 21.53 29.76 4.49
CA VAL A 15 20.16 30.13 4.18
C VAL A 15 19.83 29.56 2.81
N ILE A 16 18.82 28.70 2.74
CA ILE A 16 18.31 28.12 1.50
C ILE A 16 17.74 29.27 0.66
N GLY A 17 18.56 29.81 -0.24
CA GLY A 17 18.20 30.95 -1.08
C GLY A 17 19.35 31.81 -1.60
N GLU A 18 20.59 31.62 -1.11
CA GLU A 18 21.70 32.45 -1.59
C GLU A 18 22.27 31.93 -2.93
N HIS A 19 22.24 32.79 -3.95
CA HIS A 19 22.94 32.59 -5.21
C HIS A 19 24.45 32.51 -4.94
N VAL A 20 25.00 31.29 -4.92
CA VAL A 20 26.45 31.05 -4.86
C VAL A 20 27.10 31.73 -6.08
N LYS A 21 27.96 32.73 -5.83
CA LYS A 21 28.72 33.40 -6.89
C LYS A 21 29.77 32.44 -7.46
N PRO A 22 29.90 32.33 -8.80
CA PRO A 22 30.93 31.50 -9.41
C PRO A 22 32.27 32.24 -9.37
N GLY A 23 33.03 32.04 -8.29
CA GLY A 23 34.41 32.51 -8.16
C GLY A 23 35.35 31.33 -7.97
N GLU A 24 36.13 31.05 -9.01
CA GLU A 24 37.45 30.38 -9.00
C GLU A 24 37.59 29.05 -8.23
N GLU A 25 36.88 28.01 -8.67
CA GLU A 25 37.43 26.65 -8.82
C GLU A 25 36.38 25.71 -9.45
N GLY A 26 36.66 25.24 -10.66
CA GLY A 26 36.23 23.98 -11.26
C GLY A 26 34.74 23.59 -11.26
N LYS A 27 34.23 23.17 -12.43
CA LYS A 27 33.01 22.35 -12.57
C LYS A 27 33.00 21.12 -11.63
N ASP A 28 34.19 20.75 -11.20
CA ASP A 28 34.62 19.65 -10.37
C ASP A 28 34.27 19.88 -8.87
N GLY A 29 34.24 21.15 -8.42
CA GLY A 29 33.91 21.52 -7.04
C GLY A 29 32.43 21.32 -6.71
N TYR A 30 31.54 21.77 -7.61
CA TYR A 30 30.09 21.56 -7.47
C TYR A 30 29.70 20.06 -7.53
N ALA A 31 30.37 19.27 -8.38
CA ALA A 31 30.14 17.84 -8.47
C ALA A 31 30.60 17.10 -7.20
N ARG A 32 31.72 17.53 -6.59
CA ARG A 32 32.24 16.95 -5.35
C ARG A 32 31.32 17.26 -4.16
N ILE A 33 30.89 18.51 -3.98
CA ILE A 33 29.97 18.89 -2.90
C ILE A 33 28.62 18.18 -3.03
N GLY A 34 28.08 18.07 -4.25
CA GLY A 34 26.85 17.30 -4.51
C GLY A 34 27.00 15.81 -4.21
N ASN A 35 28.17 15.22 -4.46
CA ASN A 35 28.44 13.82 -4.17
C ASN A 35 28.69 13.55 -2.67
N GLU A 36 29.35 14.46 -1.96
CA GLU A 36 29.56 14.37 -0.50
C GLU A 36 28.24 14.57 0.27
N ALA A 37 27.43 15.57 -0.12
CA ALA A 37 26.07 15.77 0.43
C ALA A 37 25.13 14.57 0.15
N LYS A 38 25.35 13.84 -0.94
CA LYS A 38 24.59 12.61 -1.28
C LYS A 38 24.96 11.42 -0.39
N LYS A 39 26.14 11.45 0.24
CA LYS A 39 26.67 10.38 1.10
C LYS A 39 26.26 10.54 2.56
N GLU A 40 26.08 11.76 3.06
CA GLU A 40 25.86 12.01 4.51
C GLU A 40 24.49 12.58 4.90
N HIS A 41 23.57 12.83 3.96
CA HIS A 41 22.26 13.38 4.31
C HIS A 41 21.11 12.40 4.06
N PHE A 42 20.20 12.35 5.05
CA PHE A 42 18.81 11.98 4.83
C PHE A 42 18.34 12.74 3.59
N LYS A 43 18.17 12.02 2.48
CA LYS A 43 17.66 12.60 1.24
C LYS A 43 16.22 12.99 1.47
N THR A 44 16.02 14.23 1.93
CA THR A 44 14.69 14.82 1.96
C THR A 44 14.26 15.00 0.51
N ILE A 45 13.06 14.51 0.17
CA ILE A 45 12.54 14.53 -1.19
C ILE A 45 12.26 15.99 -1.57
N ASP A 46 13.13 16.56 -2.42
CA ASP A 46 13.10 17.98 -2.78
C ASP A 46 12.42 18.20 -4.14
N TRP A 47 11.09 18.15 -4.14
CA TRP A 47 10.25 18.22 -5.34
C TRP A 47 10.39 19.54 -6.11
N PHE A 48 10.83 20.63 -5.47
CA PHE A 48 10.94 21.93 -6.11
C PHE A 48 12.08 21.96 -7.14
N ILE A 49 13.27 21.50 -6.74
CA ILE A 49 14.47 21.44 -7.59
C ILE A 49 14.24 20.46 -8.74
N ASP A 50 13.68 19.28 -8.44
CA ASP A 50 13.36 18.27 -9.45
C ASP A 50 12.35 18.79 -10.48
N ARG A 51 11.32 19.52 -10.03
CA ARG A 51 10.32 20.13 -10.92
C ARG A 51 10.93 21.20 -11.83
N ASP A 52 11.90 21.98 -11.35
CA ASP A 52 12.58 22.98 -12.19
C ASP A 52 13.50 22.33 -13.23
N LEU A 53 14.28 21.33 -12.81
CA LEU A 53 15.15 20.56 -13.71
C LEU A 53 14.34 19.83 -14.79
N ALA A 54 13.21 19.23 -14.42
CA ALA A 54 12.31 18.57 -15.37
C ALA A 54 11.72 19.56 -16.39
N ARG A 55 11.33 20.77 -15.97
CA ARG A 55 10.82 21.81 -16.88
C ARG A 55 11.87 22.27 -17.89
N LYS A 56 13.12 22.45 -17.44
CA LYS A 56 14.26 22.79 -18.31
C LYS A 56 14.49 21.72 -19.39
N LYS A 57 14.53 20.44 -18.99
CA LYS A 57 14.65 19.30 -19.93
C LYS A 57 13.50 19.25 -20.94
N LYS A 58 12.26 19.45 -20.48
CA LYS A 58 11.07 19.43 -21.34
C LYS A 58 11.08 20.57 -22.38
N ARG A 59 11.57 21.77 -22.02
CA ARG A 59 11.76 22.89 -22.96
C ARG A 59 12.80 22.55 -24.04
N ALA A 60 13.95 22.00 -23.65
CA ALA A 60 14.99 21.58 -24.59
C ALA A 60 14.50 20.51 -25.57
N PHE A 61 13.70 19.53 -25.09
CA PHE A 61 13.12 18.49 -25.94
C PHE A 61 12.07 19.03 -26.92
N ARG A 62 11.20 19.96 -26.49
CA ARG A 62 10.19 20.57 -27.35
C ARG A 62 10.79 21.40 -28.50
N LEU A 63 11.92 22.06 -28.26
CA LEU A 63 12.62 22.80 -29.31
C LEU A 63 13.22 21.85 -30.37
N ARG A 64 13.58 20.63 -29.99
CA ARG A 64 14.20 19.64 -30.87
C ARG A 64 13.21 18.74 -31.62
N ASN A 65 12.03 18.48 -31.06
CA ASN A 65 11.09 17.51 -31.61
C ASN A 65 9.81 18.17 -32.13
N ARG A 66 9.75 18.47 -33.44
CA ARG A 66 8.62 19.10 -34.14
C ARG A 66 7.83 18.09 -34.98
N SER A 67 7.60 16.88 -34.47
CA SER A 67 6.75 15.86 -35.11
C SER A 67 5.30 16.00 -34.64
N ARG A 68 4.38 16.35 -35.56
CA ARG A 68 3.00 16.76 -35.20
C ARG A 68 2.11 15.61 -34.73
N LEU A 69 2.25 14.41 -35.29
CA LEU A 69 1.35 13.28 -35.00
C LEU A 69 1.76 12.50 -33.74
N CYS A 70 3.05 12.18 -33.60
CA CYS A 70 3.58 11.51 -32.41
C CYS A 70 3.47 12.40 -31.16
N GLY A 71 3.50 13.73 -31.34
CA GLY A 71 3.30 14.70 -30.26
C GLY A 71 1.89 14.66 -29.66
N VAL A 72 0.83 14.43 -30.45
CA VAL A 72 -0.56 14.39 -29.95
C VAL A 72 -0.80 13.15 -29.10
N ALA A 73 -0.40 11.97 -29.60
CA ALA A 73 -0.53 10.72 -28.85
C ALA A 73 0.29 10.77 -27.55
N SER A 74 1.54 11.23 -27.62
CA SER A 74 2.39 11.39 -26.44
C SER A 74 1.77 12.36 -25.43
N ASN A 75 1.26 13.51 -25.87
CA ASN A 75 0.60 14.49 -24.99
C ASN A 75 -0.61 13.89 -24.26
N TRP A 76 -1.41 13.07 -24.94
CA TRP A 76 -2.54 12.37 -24.33
C TRP A 76 -2.08 11.40 -23.23
N PHE A 77 -1.06 10.58 -23.50
CA PHE A 77 -0.49 9.67 -22.50
C PHE A 77 0.04 10.41 -21.26
N TRP A 78 0.73 11.54 -21.44
CA TRP A 78 1.22 12.36 -20.33
C TRP A 78 0.08 12.92 -19.45
N ASN A 79 -1.05 13.27 -20.06
CA ASN A 79 -2.19 13.83 -19.33
C ASN A 79 -2.98 12.75 -18.58
N VAL A 80 -3.07 11.54 -19.13
CA VAL A 80 -3.87 10.43 -18.56
C VAL A 80 -3.06 9.57 -17.57
N GLN A 81 -1.73 9.63 -17.60
CA GLN A 81 -0.85 8.83 -16.74
C GLN A 81 -1.25 8.84 -15.26
N GLY A 82 -1.54 10.03 -14.70
CA GLY A 82 -1.93 10.15 -13.30
C GLY A 82 -3.26 9.43 -12.99
N TRP A 83 -4.24 9.55 -13.87
CA TRP A 83 -5.54 8.90 -13.72
C TRP A 83 -5.45 7.37 -13.78
N ILE A 84 -4.61 6.82 -14.67
CA ILE A 84 -4.37 5.37 -14.74
C ILE A 84 -3.77 4.86 -13.43
N VAL A 85 -2.78 5.57 -12.87
CA VAL A 85 -2.15 5.19 -11.60
C VAL A 85 -3.19 5.21 -10.46
N LEU A 86 -4.03 6.24 -10.40
CA LEU A 86 -5.12 6.31 -9.41
C LEU A 86 -6.10 5.15 -9.55
N PHE A 87 -6.49 4.82 -10.78
CA PHE A 87 -7.38 3.68 -11.03
C PHE A 87 -6.75 2.35 -10.61
N LEU A 88 -5.46 2.14 -10.90
CA LEU A 88 -4.75 0.91 -10.52
C LEU A 88 -4.63 0.76 -9.00
N VAL A 89 -4.26 1.84 -8.31
CA VAL A 89 -4.18 1.84 -6.84
C VAL A 89 -5.57 1.63 -6.23
N GLY A 90 -6.58 2.30 -6.77
CA GLY A 90 -7.99 2.10 -6.39
C GLY A 90 -8.42 0.65 -6.58
N ALA A 91 -8.18 0.07 -7.75
CA ALA A 91 -8.50 -1.31 -8.06
C ALA A 91 -7.76 -2.30 -7.15
N ALA A 92 -6.48 -2.07 -6.86
CA ALA A 92 -5.71 -2.91 -5.95
C ALA A 92 -6.28 -2.86 -4.53
N SER A 93 -6.60 -1.66 -4.02
CA SER A 93 -7.20 -1.50 -2.68
C SER A 93 -8.61 -2.11 -2.60
N ALA A 94 -9.41 -1.94 -3.65
CA ALA A 94 -10.75 -2.52 -3.75
C ALA A 94 -10.71 -4.05 -3.84
N PHE A 95 -9.74 -4.61 -4.58
CA PHE A 95 -9.54 -6.05 -4.65
C PHE A 95 -9.24 -6.63 -3.26
N THR A 96 -8.31 -6.03 -2.52
CA THR A 96 -8.01 -6.45 -1.15
C THR A 96 -9.24 -6.32 -0.24
N GLY A 97 -9.98 -5.21 -0.33
CA GLY A 97 -11.21 -5.03 0.44
C GLY A 97 -12.30 -6.06 0.10
N SER A 98 -12.47 -6.40 -1.18
CA SER A 98 -13.43 -7.39 -1.65
C SER A 98 -13.08 -8.80 -1.16
N VAL A 99 -11.79 -9.16 -1.14
CA VAL A 99 -11.32 -10.43 -0.60
C VAL A 99 -11.67 -10.54 0.88
N ILE A 100 -11.42 -9.48 1.65
CA ILE A 100 -11.76 -9.43 3.08
C ILE A 100 -13.28 -9.59 3.28
N HIS A 101 -14.09 -8.90 2.47
CA HIS A 101 -15.54 -9.02 2.53
C HIS A 101 -16.03 -10.45 2.29
N GLN A 102 -15.47 -11.11 1.26
CA GLN A 102 -15.83 -12.48 0.93
C GLN A 102 -15.43 -13.44 2.06
N ILE A 103 -14.23 -13.29 2.63
CA ILE A 103 -13.77 -14.09 3.77
C ILE A 103 -14.64 -13.85 5.00
N ALA A 104 -15.02 -12.60 5.29
CA ALA A 104 -15.88 -12.29 6.43
C ALA A 104 -17.24 -13.01 6.35
N SER A 105 -17.82 -13.10 5.15
CA SER A 105 -19.06 -13.87 4.95
C SER A 105 -18.86 -15.37 5.18
N TRP A 106 -17.74 -15.94 4.75
CA TRP A 106 -17.42 -17.36 5.01
C TRP A 106 -17.10 -17.62 6.49
N MET A 107 -16.36 -16.73 7.15
CA MET A 107 -16.06 -16.81 8.58
C MET A 107 -17.34 -16.76 9.42
N SER A 108 -18.32 -15.96 9.01
CA SER A 108 -19.61 -15.92 9.69
C SER A 108 -20.36 -17.26 9.60
N GLY A 109 -20.20 -18.00 8.51
CA GLY A 109 -20.74 -19.37 8.37
C GLY A 109 -20.02 -20.35 9.29
N LEU A 110 -18.68 -20.28 9.33
CA LEU A 110 -17.84 -21.11 10.19
C LEU A 110 -18.14 -20.94 11.69
N LYS A 111 -18.64 -19.78 12.15
CA LYS A 111 -19.02 -19.58 13.57
C LYS A 111 -20.06 -20.57 14.07
N PHE A 112 -20.96 -21.02 13.21
CA PHE A 112 -22.12 -21.82 13.60
C PHE A 112 -21.96 -23.32 13.28
N GLY A 113 -21.01 -23.71 12.43
CA GLY A 113 -20.81 -25.09 11.99
C GLY A 113 -20.45 -25.20 10.51
N PHE A 114 -20.39 -26.42 9.96
CA PHE A 114 -20.21 -26.64 8.53
C PHE A 114 -21.13 -27.74 8.00
N CYS A 115 -21.44 -27.69 6.69
CA CYS A 115 -22.27 -28.67 6.01
C CYS A 115 -21.43 -29.93 5.70
N ARG A 116 -21.78 -31.09 6.26
CA ARG A 116 -21.09 -32.35 5.97
C ARG A 116 -21.26 -32.69 4.49
N GLY A 117 -20.17 -32.60 3.71
CA GLY A 117 -20.11 -32.97 2.29
C GLY A 117 -20.07 -31.82 1.28
N HIS A 118 -20.53 -30.61 1.63
CA HIS A 118 -20.59 -29.47 0.69
C HIS A 118 -19.58 -28.35 0.99
N GLY A 119 -18.73 -28.54 2.01
CA GLY A 119 -17.65 -27.63 2.40
C GLY A 119 -18.08 -26.52 3.36
N PHE A 120 -17.11 -25.75 3.84
CA PHE A 120 -17.31 -24.69 4.85
C PHE A 120 -17.83 -23.36 4.27
N TRP A 121 -17.88 -23.21 2.95
CA TRP A 121 -18.26 -21.96 2.27
C TRP A 121 -19.78 -21.82 2.05
N VAL A 122 -20.57 -22.85 2.36
CA VAL A 122 -22.01 -22.90 2.13
C VAL A 122 -22.76 -22.48 3.39
N SER A 123 -23.63 -21.47 3.30
CA SER A 123 -24.47 -21.04 4.42
C SER A 123 -25.49 -22.12 4.80
N ARG A 124 -25.95 -22.11 6.05
CA ARG A 124 -26.99 -23.04 6.54
C ARG A 124 -28.24 -23.03 5.66
N THR A 125 -28.66 -21.85 5.19
CA THR A 125 -29.83 -21.70 4.31
C THR A 125 -29.64 -22.42 2.98
N LEU A 126 -28.43 -22.38 2.40
CA LEU A 126 -28.10 -23.06 1.15
C LEU A 126 -27.89 -24.57 1.34
N CYS A 127 -27.34 -25.00 2.48
CA CYS A 127 -27.13 -26.41 2.81
C CYS A 127 -28.47 -27.17 3.01
N CYS A 128 -29.53 -26.47 3.45
CA CYS A 128 -30.80 -27.07 3.83
C CYS A 128 -31.94 -26.81 2.83
N ILE A 129 -31.64 -26.25 1.65
CA ILE A 129 -32.65 -26.01 0.61
C ILE A 129 -33.34 -27.32 0.18
N GLU A 130 -32.60 -28.44 0.18
CA GLU A 130 -33.11 -29.75 -0.25
C GLU A 130 -33.79 -30.53 0.90
N SER A 131 -33.62 -30.11 2.15
CA SER A 131 -34.20 -30.82 3.29
C SER A 131 -35.57 -30.24 3.63
N GLU A 132 -36.65 -30.94 3.24
CA GLU A 132 -38.04 -30.63 3.62
C GLU A 132 -38.32 -30.74 5.13
N ARG A 133 -37.36 -31.20 5.93
CA ARG A 133 -37.47 -31.35 7.38
C ARG A 133 -36.99 -30.10 8.10
N THR A 134 -37.68 -29.74 9.19
CA THR A 134 -37.29 -28.61 10.08
C THR A 134 -35.92 -28.80 10.74
N THR A 135 -35.41 -30.03 10.76
CA THR A 135 -34.08 -30.40 11.24
C THR A 135 -33.22 -30.85 10.05
N CYS A 136 -32.21 -30.04 9.73
CA CYS A 136 -31.30 -30.29 8.63
C CYS A 136 -30.16 -31.20 9.12
N ASP A 137 -30.27 -32.50 8.84
CA ASP A 137 -29.30 -33.52 9.29
C ASP A 137 -27.90 -33.36 8.68
N ALA A 138 -27.78 -32.60 7.58
CA ALA A 138 -26.50 -32.30 6.93
C ALA A 138 -25.67 -31.24 7.66
N TRP A 139 -26.28 -30.48 8.58
CA TRP A 139 -25.59 -29.42 9.31
C TRP A 139 -24.97 -29.96 10.60
N ALA A 140 -23.65 -29.79 10.74
CA ALA A 140 -22.92 -30.20 11.94
C ALA A 140 -22.34 -29.00 12.69
N ASN A 141 -22.64 -28.88 13.98
CA ASN A 141 -22.06 -27.89 14.88
C ASN A 141 -20.67 -28.36 15.38
N TRP A 142 -19.83 -27.44 15.84
CA TRP A 142 -18.47 -27.77 16.29
C TRP A 142 -18.44 -28.73 17.47
N SER A 143 -19.36 -28.57 18.41
CA SER A 143 -19.55 -29.51 19.52
C SER A 143 -19.69 -30.95 19.03
N GLU A 144 -20.56 -31.22 18.04
CA GLU A 144 -20.80 -32.57 17.50
C GLU A 144 -19.63 -33.14 16.68
N ILE A 145 -18.79 -32.28 16.10
CA ILE A 145 -17.65 -32.70 15.28
C ILE A 145 -16.42 -32.98 16.15
N LEU A 146 -16.15 -32.10 17.12
CA LEU A 146 -14.95 -32.16 17.95
C LEU A 146 -15.12 -33.06 19.18
N MET A 147 -16.35 -33.22 19.66
CA MET A 147 -16.65 -34.08 20.81
C MET A 147 -17.93 -34.87 20.55
N ASP A 148 -17.90 -36.17 20.88
CA ASP A 148 -19.08 -37.02 20.70
C ASP A 148 -20.30 -36.47 21.48
N ARG A 149 -21.51 -36.67 20.94
CA ARG A 149 -22.75 -35.98 21.38
C ARG A 149 -23.05 -36.11 22.88
N ASP A 150 -22.48 -37.08 23.56
CA ASP A 150 -22.75 -37.40 24.97
C ASP A 150 -22.01 -36.53 25.99
N SER A 151 -21.08 -35.66 25.55
CA SER A 151 -20.17 -34.96 26.45
C SER A 151 -20.61 -33.57 26.96
N GLY A 152 -21.79 -33.06 26.55
CA GLY A 152 -22.35 -31.82 27.11
C GLY A 152 -21.52 -30.55 26.85
N SER A 153 -20.67 -30.55 25.82
CA SER A 153 -19.63 -29.55 25.57
C SER A 153 -20.10 -28.31 24.80
N TYR A 154 -21.19 -27.66 25.25
CA TYR A 154 -21.75 -26.46 24.62
C TYR A 154 -20.83 -25.22 24.69
N TRP A 155 -19.80 -25.25 25.55
CA TRP A 155 -18.84 -24.16 25.71
C TRP A 155 -17.93 -24.00 24.49
N LEU A 156 -17.68 -25.06 23.72
CA LEU A 156 -16.85 -25.00 22.51
C LEU A 156 -17.50 -24.17 21.40
N ASP A 157 -18.81 -24.36 21.20
CA ASP A 157 -19.60 -23.55 20.27
C ASP A 157 -19.56 -22.07 20.68
N TYR A 158 -19.64 -21.79 21.99
CA TYR A 158 -19.56 -20.43 22.52
C TYR A 158 -18.18 -19.78 22.30
N LEU A 159 -17.08 -20.50 22.53
CA LEU A 159 -15.74 -19.96 22.32
C LEU A 159 -15.47 -19.66 20.84
N ILE A 160 -15.87 -20.55 19.95
CA ILE A 160 -15.69 -20.35 18.50
C ILE A 160 -16.55 -19.17 18.01
N TYR A 161 -17.76 -19.03 18.55
CA TYR A 161 -18.62 -17.88 18.29
C TYR A 161 -18.01 -16.56 18.79
N VAL A 162 -17.36 -16.54 19.96
CA VAL A 162 -16.78 -15.32 20.55
C VAL A 162 -15.45 -14.92 19.89
N ILE A 163 -14.62 -15.88 19.49
CA ILE A 163 -13.27 -15.63 18.94
C ILE A 163 -13.32 -15.19 17.47
N SER A 164 -14.29 -15.68 16.69
CA SER A 164 -14.45 -15.30 15.28
C SER A 164 -15.15 -13.94 15.13
#